data_AF-H8X4U6-F1
#
_entry.id   AF-H8X4U6-F1
#
_cell.length_a   1.000
_cell.length_b   1.000
_cell.length_c   1.000
_cell.angle_alpha   90.00
_cell.angle_beta   90.00
_cell.angle_gamma   90.00
#
_symmetry.space_group_name_H-M   'P 1'
#
loop_
_entity.id
_entity.type
_entity.pdbx_description
1 polymer ?
#
loop_
_entity_poly.entity_id
_entity_poly.type
_entity_poly.pdbx_seq_one_letter_code
_entity_poly.pdbx_strand_id
1 'polypeptide(L)'
;MSSIISKATGLVSSVVTKSSEFVNCGVYWSKVGAELSKTVYQKEGLAPPSIKQFENVYQNAFKWLKTPAEQQKLIEQAKAYKPNAQDAVKYGVYGIQLAGFFALGEIVGRRQIFGYPKLGEAHH
;
A
#
# COMPACT_ATOMS: atom_id res chain seq x y z
N MET A 1 17.36 -44.02 -34.85
CA MET A 1 16.34 -43.41 -33.96
C MET A 1 16.90 -42.91 -32.63
N SER A 2 17.95 -43.50 -32.05
CA SER A 2 18.51 -43.09 -30.74
C SER A 2 19.11 -41.67 -30.67
N SER A 3 19.66 -41.13 -31.76
CA SER A 3 20.31 -39.81 -31.76
C SER A 3 19.33 -38.64 -31.71
N ILE A 4 18.13 -38.79 -32.28
CA ILE A 4 17.07 -37.77 -32.25
C ILE A 4 16.45 -37.72 -30.85
N ILE A 5 16.23 -38.89 -30.24
CA ILE A 5 15.73 -39.01 -28.86
C ILE A 5 16.74 -38.38 -27.89
N SER A 6 18.04 -38.69 -28.04
CA SER A 6 19.12 -38.08 -27.24
C SER A 6 19.18 -36.55 -27.35
N LYS A 7 19.03 -36.01 -28.57
CA LYS A 7 18.99 -34.54 -28.79
C LYS A 7 17.75 -33.90 -28.17
N ALA A 8 16.58 -34.53 -28.31
CA ALA A 8 15.33 -34.05 -27.71
C ALA A 8 15.41 -34.06 -26.17
N THR A 9 15.95 -35.13 -25.57
CA THR A 9 16.19 -35.21 -24.12
C THR A 9 17.15 -34.11 -23.65
N GLY A 10 18.24 -33.84 -24.37
CA GLY A 10 19.19 -32.78 -24.03
C GLY A 10 18.59 -31.37 -24.08
N LEU A 11 17.70 -31.09 -25.03
CA LEU A 11 16.98 -29.83 -25.11
C LEU A 11 15.98 -29.66 -23.96
N VAL A 12 15.24 -30.71 -23.60
CA VAL A 12 14.33 -30.69 -22.45
C VAL A 12 15.10 -30.47 -21.15
N SER A 13 16.20 -31.18 -20.93
CA SER A 13 17.06 -30.96 -19.76
C SER A 13 17.60 -29.53 -19.71
N SER A 14 18.02 -28.96 -20.84
CA SER A 14 18.51 -27.58 -20.91
C SER A 14 17.43 -26.55 -20.57
N VAL A 15 16.19 -26.76 -21.02
CA VAL A 15 15.05 -25.90 -20.69
C VAL A 15 14.71 -25.99 -19.20
N VAL A 16 14.71 -27.20 -18.63
CA VAL A 16 14.47 -27.42 -17.20
C VAL A 16 15.55 -26.78 -16.33
N THR A 17 16.82 -26.88 -16.72
CA THR A 17 17.92 -26.23 -16.00
C THR A 17 17.78 -24.71 -16.03
N LYS A 18 17.51 -24.12 -17.21
CA LYS A 18 17.34 -22.67 -17.35
C LYS A 18 16.11 -22.13 -16.62
N SER A 19 15.00 -22.86 -16.63
CA SER A 19 13.81 -22.45 -15.89
C SER A 19 14.04 -22.54 -14.37
N SER A 20 14.74 -23.58 -13.91
CA SER A 20 15.14 -23.71 -12.50
C SER A 20 16.07 -22.57 -12.06
N GLU A 21 17.05 -22.20 -12.89
CA GLU A 21 17.91 -21.04 -12.65
C GLU A 21 17.12 -19.73 -12.55
N PHE A 22 16.14 -19.53 -13.45
CA PHE A 22 15.28 -18.34 -13.40
C PHE A 22 14.42 -18.29 -12.15
N VAL A 23 13.84 -19.42 -11.73
CA VAL A 23 13.07 -19.52 -10.49
C VAL A 23 13.96 -19.23 -9.29
N ASN A 24 15.16 -19.81 -9.23
CA ASN A 24 16.10 -19.55 -8.13
C ASN A 24 16.50 -18.07 -8.05
N CYS A 25 16.75 -17.44 -9.20
CA CYS A 25 17.02 -16.00 -9.28
C CYS A 25 15.81 -15.18 -8.78
N GLY A 26 14.61 -15.48 -9.26
CA GLY A 26 13.38 -14.80 -8.85
C GLY A 26 13.07 -14.97 -7.36
N VAL A 27 13.31 -16.16 -6.81
CA VAL A 27 13.14 -16.43 -5.36
C VAL A 27 14.16 -15.65 -4.54
N TYR A 28 15.41 -15.55 -5.00
CA TYR A 28 16.42 -14.76 -4.31
C TYR A 28 16.05 -13.27 -4.29
N TRP A 29 15.73 -12.68 -5.44
CA TRP A 29 15.37 -11.27 -5.52
C TRP A 29 14.06 -10.93 -4.80
N SER A 30 13.07 -11.83 -4.81
CA SER A 30 11.85 -11.62 -4.05
C SER A 30 12.08 -11.63 -2.55
N LYS A 31 12.99 -12.48 -2.02
CA LYS A 31 13.38 -12.45 -0.61
C LYS A 31 14.07 -11.14 -0.24
N VAL A 32 15.03 -10.69 -1.05
CA VAL A 32 15.71 -9.39 -0.83
C VAL A 32 14.70 -8.25 -0.87
N GLY A 33 13.81 -8.23 -1.86
CA GLY A 33 12.74 -7.25 -1.96
C GLY A 33 11.80 -7.28 -0.75
N ALA A 34 11.50 -8.47 -0.21
CA ALA A 34 10.67 -8.62 0.99
C ALA A 34 11.38 -8.12 2.27
N GLU A 35 12.70 -8.24 2.38
CA GLU A 35 13.44 -7.67 3.52
C GLU A 35 13.53 -6.15 3.42
N LEU A 36 13.82 -5.63 2.23
CA LEU A 36 13.84 -4.18 1.99
C LEU A 36 12.47 -3.55 2.25
N SER A 37 11.39 -4.20 1.83
CA SER A 37 10.03 -3.68 2.07
C SER A 37 9.67 -3.64 3.55
N LYS A 38 10.14 -4.59 4.38
CA LYS A 38 9.98 -4.54 5.84
C LYS A 38 10.68 -3.32 6.45
N THR A 39 11.90 -3.03 6.01
CA THR A 39 12.64 -1.86 6.49
C THR A 39 11.92 -0.58 6.13
N VAL A 40 11.46 -0.44 4.89
CA VAL A 40 10.69 0.73 4.44
C VAL A 40 9.37 0.85 5.21
N TYR A 41 8.65 -0.25 5.41
CA TYR A 41 7.39 -0.28 6.16
C TYR A 41 7.54 0.28 7.58
N GLN A 42 8.63 -0.08 8.27
CA GLN A 42 8.93 0.44 9.60
C GLN A 42 9.42 1.89 9.58
N LYS A 43 10.30 2.25 8.63
CA LYS A 43 10.90 3.58 8.53
C LYS A 43 9.88 4.66 8.13
N GLU A 44 8.97 4.34 7.22
CA GLU A 44 7.90 5.23 6.76
C GLU A 44 6.70 5.26 7.71
N GLY A 45 6.74 4.50 8.82
CA GLY A 45 5.65 4.47 9.79
C GLY A 45 4.33 3.95 9.21
N LEU A 46 4.38 3.04 8.23
CA LEU A 46 3.21 2.41 7.63
C LEU A 46 2.54 1.38 8.56
N ALA A 47 3.17 1.13 9.71
CA ALA A 47 2.58 0.34 10.79
C ALA A 47 1.32 1.03 11.34
N PRO A 48 0.22 0.29 11.55
CA PRO A 48 -0.96 0.87 12.18
C PRO A 48 -0.57 1.40 13.57
N PRO A 49 -0.99 2.63 13.91
CA PRO A 49 -0.61 3.23 15.19
C PRO A 49 -1.23 2.45 16.35
N SER A 50 -0.62 2.56 17.52
CA SER A 50 -1.13 1.93 18.74
C SER A 50 -2.50 2.48 19.12
N ILE A 51 -3.30 1.68 19.84
CA ILE A 51 -4.65 2.08 20.30
C ILE A 51 -4.58 3.40 21.10
N LYS A 52 -3.54 3.58 21.94
CA LYS A 52 -3.33 4.82 22.69
C LYS A 52 -3.09 6.04 21.81
N GLN A 53 -2.39 5.89 20.69
CA GLN A 53 -2.20 6.97 19.72
C GLN A 53 -3.52 7.33 19.03
N PHE A 54 -4.33 6.33 18.68
CA PHE A 54 -5.69 6.57 18.17
C PHE A 54 -6.54 7.32 19.19
N GLU A 55 -6.58 6.87 20.45
CA GLU A 55 -7.31 7.55 21.53
C GLU A 55 -6.86 9.00 21.67
N ASN A 56 -5.55 9.27 21.61
CA ASN A 56 -5.02 10.63 21.70
C ASN A 56 -5.50 11.52 20.56
N VAL A 57 -5.44 11.02 19.31
CA VAL A 57 -5.94 11.76 18.13
C VAL A 57 -7.43 12.06 18.25
N TYR A 58 -8.25 11.07 18.64
CA TYR A 58 -9.69 11.25 18.83
C TYR A 58 -10.00 12.21 19.98
N GLN A 59 -9.32 12.10 21.11
CA GLN A 59 -9.49 13.00 22.24
C GLN A 59 -9.12 14.44 21.88
N ASN A 60 -8.04 14.65 21.11
CA ASN A 60 -7.64 15.98 20.66
C ASN A 60 -8.65 16.56 19.67
N ALA A 61 -9.10 15.75 18.69
CA ALA A 61 -10.16 16.17 17.76
C ALA A 61 -11.45 16.55 18.49
N PHE A 62 -11.83 15.77 19.51
CA PHE A 62 -13.01 16.04 20.32
C PHE A 62 -12.85 17.29 21.20
N LYS A 63 -11.67 17.50 21.78
CA LYS A 63 -11.34 18.72 22.54
C LYS A 63 -11.44 19.97 21.67
N TRP A 64 -10.90 19.94 20.45
CA TRP A 64 -11.01 21.04 19.49
C TRP A 64 -12.45 21.38 19.16
N LEU A 65 -13.33 20.37 19.03
CA LEU A 65 -14.74 20.62 18.74
C LEU A 65 -15.50 21.21 19.93
N LYS A 66 -15.14 20.81 21.15
CA LYS A 66 -15.87 21.18 22.38
C LYS A 66 -15.41 22.51 22.98
N THR A 67 -14.17 22.92 22.76
CA THR A 67 -13.59 24.09 23.44
C THR A 67 -13.46 25.29 22.50
N PRO A 68 -14.30 26.33 22.65
CA PRO A 68 -14.27 27.50 21.76
C PRO A 68 -12.95 28.29 21.82
N ALA A 69 -12.24 28.24 22.95
CA ALA A 69 -10.92 28.84 23.08
C ALA A 69 -9.85 28.14 22.21
N GLU A 70 -9.96 26.83 21.98
CA GLU A 70 -9.04 26.12 21.08
C GLU A 70 -9.39 26.36 19.62
N GLN A 71 -10.67 26.50 19.30
CA GLN A 71 -11.13 26.89 17.96
C GLN A 71 -10.60 28.26 17.56
N GLN A 72 -10.65 29.24 18.47
CA GLN A 72 -10.12 30.59 18.22
C GLN A 72 -8.61 30.57 17.95
N LYS A 73 -7.84 29.80 18.74
CA LYS A 73 -6.39 29.64 18.51
C LYS A 73 -6.07 29.03 17.14
N LEU A 74 -6.82 28.02 16.71
CA LEU A 74 -6.64 27.43 15.39
C LEU A 74 -6.98 28.40 14.27
N ILE A 75 -8.03 29.20 14.42
CA ILE A 75 -8.40 30.22 13.44
C ILE A 75 -7.31 31.30 13.34
N GLU A 76 -6.75 31.74 14.46
CA GLU A 76 -5.62 32.67 14.48
C GLU A 76 -4.37 32.09 13.82
N GLN A 77 -4.05 30.83 14.11
CA GLN A 77 -2.94 30.12 13.47
C GLN A 77 -3.16 29.95 11.96
N ALA A 78 -4.38 29.64 11.53
CA ALA A 78 -4.73 29.51 10.12
C ALA A 78 -4.65 30.86 9.39
N LYS A 79 -5.03 31.98 10.04
CA LYS A 79 -4.88 33.32 9.48
C LYS A 79 -3.42 33.75 9.37
N ALA A 80 -2.57 33.33 10.31
CA ALA A 80 -1.13 33.60 10.27
C ALA A 80 -0.38 32.69 9.28
N TYR A 81 -0.98 31.57 8.88
CA TYR A 81 -0.38 30.63 7.96
C TYR A 81 -0.34 31.19 6.54
N LYS A 82 0.88 31.37 6.01
CA LYS A 82 1.12 31.79 4.63
C LYS A 82 1.46 30.56 3.80
N PRO A 83 0.53 30.05 2.98
CA PRO A 83 0.77 28.83 2.22
C PRO A 83 1.88 29.05 1.19
N ASN A 84 2.91 28.19 1.22
CA ASN A 84 3.93 28.12 0.19
C ASN A 84 3.52 27.12 -0.90
N ALA A 85 4.00 27.29 -2.13
CA ALA A 85 3.81 26.33 -3.21
C ALA A 85 4.31 24.92 -2.82
N GLN A 86 5.38 24.83 -2.03
CA GLN A 86 5.87 23.56 -1.51
C GLN A 86 4.88 22.88 -0.56
N ASP A 87 4.18 23.66 0.27
CA ASP A 87 3.17 23.14 1.18
C ASP A 87 1.94 22.62 0.43
N ALA A 88 1.51 23.33 -0.61
CA ALA A 88 0.40 22.90 -1.46
C ALA A 88 0.68 21.54 -2.11
N VAL A 89 1.91 21.33 -2.61
CA VAL A 89 2.32 20.04 -3.18
C VAL A 89 2.30 18.95 -2.10
N LYS A 90 2.85 19.22 -0.91
CA LYS A 90 2.87 18.27 0.20
C LYS A 90 1.47 17.85 0.63
N TYR A 91 0.55 18.80 0.82
CA TYR A 91 -0.84 18.50 1.16
C TYR A 91 -1.58 17.80 0.02
N GLY A 92 -1.27 18.12 -1.24
CA GLY A 92 -1.78 17.40 -2.40
C GLY A 92 -1.37 15.93 -2.41
N VAL A 93 -0.09 15.65 -2.13
CA VAL A 93 0.43 14.27 -2.01
C VAL A 93 -0.27 13.53 -0.87
N TYR A 94 -0.45 14.16 0.30
CA TYR A 94 -1.21 13.55 1.39
C TYR A 94 -2.67 13.30 1.05
N GLY A 95 -3.32 14.21 0.31
CA GLY A 95 -4.68 14.02 -0.18
C GLY A 95 -4.80 12.79 -1.09
N ILE A 96 -3.88 12.64 -2.04
CA ILE A 96 -3.80 11.46 -2.92
C ILE A 96 -3.54 10.19 -2.11
N GLN A 97 -2.64 10.25 -1.12
CA GLN A 97 -2.33 9.11 -0.28
C GLN A 97 -3.54 8.66 0.54
N LEU A 98 -4.31 9.59 1.11
CA LEU A 98 -5.55 9.29 1.83
C LEU A 98 -6.62 8.70 0.90
N ALA A 99 -6.78 9.26 -0.30
CA ALA A 99 -7.68 8.70 -1.32
C ALA A 99 -7.27 7.28 -1.74
N GLY A 100 -5.96 7.04 -1.88
CA GLY A 100 -5.40 5.72 -2.14
C GLY A 100 -5.71 4.72 -1.02
N PHE A 101 -5.48 5.09 0.25
CA PHE A 101 -5.82 4.23 1.38
C PHE A 101 -7.32 3.97 1.52
N PHE A 102 -8.17 4.95 1.20
CA PHE A 102 -9.62 4.76 1.16
C PHE A 102 -10.01 3.72 0.10
N ALA A 103 -9.49 3.84 -1.13
CA ALA A 103 -9.73 2.88 -2.20
C ALA A 103 -9.21 1.47 -1.87
N LEU A 104 -8.03 1.36 -1.24
CA LEU A 104 -7.51 0.09 -0.73
C LEU A 104 -8.45 -0.52 0.34
N GLY A 105 -8.98 0.32 1.24
CA GLY A 105 -9.98 -0.09 2.22
C GLY A 105 -11.24 -0.64 1.56
N GLU A 106 -11.74 0.01 0.50
CA GLU A 106 -12.86 -0.50 -0.27
C GLU A 106 -12.55 -1.83 -0.96
N ILE A 107 -11.36 -1.99 -1.56
CA ILE A 107 -10.94 -3.25 -2.20
C ILE A 107 -10.92 -4.39 -1.17
N VAL A 108 -10.35 -4.15 0.01
CA VAL A 108 -10.32 -5.13 1.11
C VAL A 108 -11.73 -5.44 1.62
N GLY A 109 -12.57 -4.41 1.79
CA GLY A 109 -13.95 -4.56 2.24
C GLY A 109 -14.83 -5.33 1.25
N ARG A 110 -14.68 -5.07 -0.06
CA ARG A 110 -15.40 -5.76 -1.14
C ARG A 110 -14.77 -7.12 -1.50
N ARG A 111 -13.53 -7.38 -1.07
CA ARG A 111 -12.73 -8.57 -1.43
C ARG A 111 -12.59 -8.76 -2.95
N GLN A 112 -12.62 -7.66 -3.70
CA GLN A 112 -12.52 -7.66 -5.16
C GLN A 112 -11.65 -6.49 -5.61
N ILE A 113 -10.76 -6.78 -6.55
CA ILE A 113 -9.83 -5.79 -7.12
C ILE A 113 -10.56 -4.91 -8.15
N PHE A 114 -11.54 -5.49 -8.88
CA PHE A 114 -12.27 -4.81 -9.93
C PHE A 114 -13.78 -4.98 -9.75
N GLY A 115 -14.51 -3.87 -9.77
CA GLY A 115 -15.97 -3.85 -9.70
C GLY A 115 -16.53 -4.28 -8.34
N TYR A 116 -17.85 -4.34 -8.29
CA TYR A 116 -18.59 -4.96 -7.19
C TYR A 116 -18.98 -6.38 -7.58
N PRO A 117 -19.07 -7.31 -6.61
CA PRO A 117 -19.62 -8.61 -6.88
C PRO A 117 -21.05 -8.40 -7.37
N LYS A 118 -21.37 -8.93 -8.56
CA LYS A 118 -22.74 -8.90 -9.09
C LYS A 118 -23.65 -9.59 -8.09
N LEU A 119 -24.37 -8.82 -7.29
CA LEU A 119 -25.34 -9.32 -6.34
C LEU A 119 -26.63 -9.63 -7.10
N GLY A 120 -26.68 -10.74 -7.85
CA GLY A 120 -27.94 -11.21 -8.46
C GLY A 120 -27.93 -11.79 -9.88
N GLU A 121 -26.81 -12.20 -10.47
CA GLU A 121 -26.89 -13.06 -11.68
C GLU A 121 -26.93 -14.54 -11.27
N ALA A 122 -28.06 -14.91 -10.67
CA ALA A 122 -28.55 -16.27 -10.74
C ALA A 122 -29.27 -16.41 -12.10
N HIS A 123 -28.73 -17.28 -12.96
CA HIS A 123 -29.40 -17.88 -14.13
C HIS A 123 -29.80 -16.95 -15.28
N HIS A 124 -29.05 -17.02 -16.39
CA HIS A 124 -29.57 -17.13 -17.75
C HIS A 124 -28.61 -17.97 -18.59
#